data_AF-A0A0Q4SF61-F1
#
_entry.id   AF-A0A0Q4SF61-F1
#
_cell.length_a   1.000
_cell.length_b   1.000
_cell.length_c   1.000
_cell.angle_alpha   90.00
_cell.angle_beta   90.00
_cell.angle_gamma   90.00
#
_symmetry.space_group_name_H-M   'P 1'
#
loop_
_entity.id
_entity.type
_entity.pdbx_description
1 polymer ?
#
loop_
_entity_poly.entity_id
_entity_poly.type
_entity_poly.pdbx_seq_one_letter_code
_entity_poly.pdbx_strand_id
1 'polypeptide(L)'
;MIKNMKWLLLVSLTFMACNNDDNNDTPAEVPVVPGSAVFTKYIALGDSFAAGYSDNALFKKGQEGAYTNILAQQFAAAGGGAFTTPFMNDNIGGLVFGGQLNPAFGPRLYFNGVAPVPVTGTPTTEVMTHLTGSFSNLGIPGAKSFHLVAAGYGSPAGLAINAANPYFVRFASSPSTSVLADAVVQNPTFFSLFIGGNDVLAYATSGGVGKDQTGNVNPATYGSNDITDPTVFANVFSTLTTTLTAKGAKGVVANLPYITALPYFITVPYNPLTAKSLGADNEAVGKATIQALNAQLYGPLKQALTAFSAGDRINLLSETVANPVLIKDESLPNLSAQLTAAFTPTLGAQTAAFYGTVFGQARQAKATDLVVLPTRTAIGAAPVASDSGLGIAPPAPLNKFGVTYPLQDKHVLIPAEIAEIKKATDAYNVTIEAVAKEKGLAFVDTRAVLTQLSSGGIRFGNFTMSATYVTGGAFSLDGIHPSARGYGLIANIFIDAINVKYGSTLRHVDLGSYPIQYPATIQ
;
A
#
# COMPACT_ATOMS: atom_id res chain seq x y z
N MET A 1 -86.58 -8.55 28.56
CA MET A 1 -85.89 -9.74 28.01
C MET A 1 -85.05 -9.32 26.82
N ILE A 2 -83.75 -9.17 27.04
CA ILE A 2 -82.72 -8.84 26.04
C ILE A 2 -81.74 -10.00 26.09
N LYS A 3 -81.40 -10.60 24.92
CA LYS A 3 -80.40 -11.66 24.61
C LYS A 3 -81.03 -12.59 23.55
N ASN A 4 -80.46 -12.98 22.41
CA ASN A 4 -79.08 -12.95 21.89
C ASN A 4 -79.14 -13.00 20.35
N MET A 5 -79.03 -11.86 19.68
CA MET A 5 -78.96 -11.77 18.21
C MET A 5 -77.52 -11.55 17.69
N LYS A 6 -76.50 -11.98 18.46
CA LYS A 6 -75.08 -11.69 18.21
C LYS A 6 -74.26 -12.87 17.64
N TRP A 7 -74.87 -14.04 17.42
CA TRP A 7 -74.13 -15.25 17.00
C TRP A 7 -74.36 -15.71 15.56
N LEU A 8 -75.31 -15.14 14.82
CA LEU A 8 -75.52 -15.47 13.40
C LEU A 8 -74.78 -14.55 12.41
N LEU A 9 -74.24 -13.41 12.86
CA LEU A 9 -73.41 -12.54 12.02
C LEU A 9 -71.92 -12.91 12.07
N LEU A 10 -71.51 -13.80 12.99
CA LEU A 10 -70.10 -14.19 13.17
C LEU A 10 -69.73 -15.47 12.38
N VAL A 11 -70.70 -16.19 11.80
CA VAL A 11 -70.45 -17.43 11.04
C VAL A 11 -70.43 -17.17 9.52
N SER A 12 -70.96 -16.04 9.04
CA SER A 12 -70.86 -15.65 7.62
C SER A 12 -69.61 -14.81 7.30
N LEU A 13 -68.84 -14.39 8.31
CA LEU A 13 -67.57 -13.67 8.14
C LEU A 13 -66.34 -14.60 8.15
N THR A 14 -66.51 -15.92 8.31
CA THR A 14 -65.40 -16.88 8.36
C THR A 14 -65.11 -17.61 7.04
N PHE A 15 -65.77 -17.26 5.93
CA PHE A 15 -65.53 -17.88 4.61
C PHE A 15 -65.23 -16.88 3.48
N MET A 16 -64.82 -15.65 3.79
CA MET A 16 -64.46 -14.64 2.78
C MET A 16 -63.19 -13.85 3.16
N ALA A 17 -62.18 -14.58 3.66
CA ALA A 17 -60.82 -14.07 3.85
C ALA A 17 -59.78 -15.06 3.28
N CYS A 18 -60.03 -15.55 2.06
CA CYS A 18 -59.03 -16.19 1.21
C CYS A 18 -59.21 -15.67 -0.21
N ASN A 19 -58.89 -14.39 -0.39
CA ASN A 19 -58.33 -13.87 -1.64
C ASN A 19 -57.48 -12.67 -1.21
N ASN A 20 -56.40 -12.96 -0.48
CA ASN A 20 -55.26 -12.08 -0.58
C ASN A 20 -54.71 -12.35 -1.97
N ASP A 21 -54.85 -11.36 -2.85
CA ASP A 21 -53.99 -11.24 -4.02
C ASP A 21 -52.56 -11.25 -3.50
N ASP A 22 -51.91 -12.42 -3.56
CA ASP A 22 -50.47 -12.56 -3.39
C ASP A 22 -49.81 -11.89 -4.60
N ASN A 23 -49.80 -10.55 -4.61
CA ASN A 23 -48.77 -9.80 -5.29
C ASN A 23 -47.46 -10.16 -4.59
N ASN A 24 -46.84 -11.25 -5.07
CA ASN A 24 -45.49 -11.69 -4.79
C ASN A 24 -44.49 -10.67 -5.37
N ASP A 25 -44.57 -9.42 -4.89
CA ASP A 25 -43.56 -8.38 -5.05
C ASP A 25 -42.40 -8.56 -4.07
N THR A 26 -42.35 -9.69 -3.34
CA THR A 26 -41.12 -10.17 -2.75
C THR A 26 -40.14 -10.42 -3.88
N PRO A 27 -39.00 -9.70 -3.95
CA PRO A 27 -37.99 -9.97 -4.96
C PRO A 27 -37.65 -11.46 -4.89
N ALA A 28 -37.80 -12.17 -6.01
CA ALA A 28 -37.45 -13.58 -6.07
C ALA A 28 -36.03 -13.74 -5.53
N GLU A 29 -35.88 -14.50 -4.45
CA GLU A 29 -34.56 -14.71 -3.84
C GLU A 29 -33.69 -15.43 -4.87
N VAL A 30 -32.69 -14.73 -5.41
CA VAL A 30 -31.72 -15.34 -6.33
C VAL A 30 -30.86 -16.29 -5.50
N PRO A 31 -30.90 -17.62 -5.76
CA PRO A 31 -30.08 -18.57 -5.04
C PRO A 31 -28.61 -18.25 -5.26
N VAL A 32 -27.78 -18.39 -4.22
CA VAL A 32 -26.33 -18.25 -4.33
C VAL A 32 -25.78 -19.54 -4.93
N VAL A 33 -25.26 -19.46 -6.15
CA VAL A 33 -24.70 -20.60 -6.89
C VAL A 33 -23.29 -20.29 -7.38
N PRO A 34 -22.41 -21.29 -7.49
CA PRO A 34 -21.05 -21.08 -7.97
C PRO A 34 -20.95 -20.94 -9.49
N GLY A 35 -22.05 -21.11 -10.23
CA GLY A 35 -22.04 -21.17 -11.69
C GLY A 35 -21.12 -22.30 -12.14
N SER A 36 -20.15 -21.97 -12.99
CA SER A 36 -19.14 -22.94 -13.43
C SER A 36 -17.93 -23.03 -12.50
N ALA A 37 -17.77 -22.17 -11.49
CA ALA A 37 -16.68 -22.25 -10.52
C ALA A 37 -16.88 -23.42 -9.53
N VAL A 38 -15.82 -23.78 -8.80
CA VAL A 38 -15.87 -24.81 -7.74
C VAL A 38 -15.04 -24.30 -6.56
N PHE A 39 -15.69 -23.84 -5.49
CA PHE A 39 -15.01 -23.18 -4.36
C PHE A 39 -14.61 -24.12 -3.22
N THR A 40 -14.78 -25.43 -3.40
CA THR A 40 -14.58 -26.44 -2.34
C THR A 40 -13.17 -26.42 -1.73
N LYS A 41 -12.15 -26.02 -2.49
CA LYS A 41 -10.78 -25.84 -2.03
C LYS A 41 -10.20 -24.55 -2.62
N TYR A 42 -10.52 -23.43 -1.96
CA TYR A 42 -10.04 -22.11 -2.30
C TYR A 42 -8.65 -21.85 -1.69
N ILE A 43 -7.66 -21.51 -2.52
CA ILE A 43 -6.32 -21.10 -2.09
C ILE A 43 -6.01 -19.68 -2.60
N ALA A 44 -5.61 -18.78 -1.71
CA ALA A 44 -5.21 -17.44 -2.06
C ALA A 44 -3.69 -17.31 -2.05
N LEU A 45 -3.11 -16.73 -3.10
CA LEU A 45 -1.69 -16.38 -3.19
C LEU A 45 -1.56 -14.88 -3.43
N GLY A 46 -0.62 -14.25 -2.75
CA GLY A 46 -0.36 -12.83 -2.93
C GLY A 46 0.63 -12.28 -1.94
N ASP A 47 0.57 -10.98 -1.75
CA ASP A 47 1.43 -10.24 -0.84
C ASP A 47 0.69 -9.82 0.45
N SER A 48 1.01 -8.63 0.97
CA SER A 48 0.42 -8.05 2.17
C SER A 48 -1.09 -7.82 2.03
N PHE A 49 -1.61 -7.59 0.81
CA PHE A 49 -3.03 -7.38 0.60
C PHE A 49 -3.81 -8.69 0.80
N ALA A 50 -3.28 -9.81 0.30
CA ALA A 50 -3.87 -11.13 0.55
C ALA A 50 -3.76 -11.52 2.02
N ALA A 51 -2.68 -11.11 2.70
CA ALA A 51 -2.48 -11.40 4.11
C ALA A 51 -3.46 -10.64 5.03
N GLY A 52 -3.95 -9.47 4.63
CA GLY A 52 -4.74 -8.57 5.49
C GLY A 52 -3.88 -7.62 6.32
N TYR A 53 -2.75 -7.19 5.77
CA TYR A 53 -1.89 -6.18 6.39
C TYR A 53 -2.61 -4.83 6.40
N SER A 54 -2.55 -4.08 7.51
CA SER A 54 -3.07 -2.71 7.56
C SER A 54 -2.40 -1.94 8.67
N ASP A 55 -2.48 -0.61 8.62
CA ASP A 55 -1.98 0.25 9.69
C ASP A 55 -0.52 -0.04 10.04
N ASN A 56 0.33 -0.29 9.04
CA ASN A 56 1.76 -0.56 9.20
C ASN A 56 2.12 -1.88 9.92
N ALA A 57 1.18 -2.83 10.09
CA ALA A 57 1.52 -4.17 10.57
C ALA A 57 0.55 -5.26 10.09
N LEU A 58 0.98 -6.52 10.21
CA LEU A 58 0.05 -7.66 10.20
C LEU A 58 -0.39 -7.92 11.64
N PHE A 59 -1.69 -8.11 11.86
CA PHE A 59 -2.29 -8.42 13.15
C PHE A 59 -3.60 -9.20 12.97
N LYS A 60 -4.04 -9.94 13.99
CA LYS A 60 -5.11 -10.94 13.87
C LYS A 60 -6.40 -10.37 13.28
N LYS A 61 -6.89 -9.24 13.81
CA LYS A 61 -8.16 -8.65 13.35
C LYS A 61 -8.10 -8.10 11.92
N GLY A 62 -6.95 -7.60 11.49
CA GLY A 62 -6.70 -7.22 10.10
C GLY A 62 -6.79 -8.43 9.17
N GLN A 63 -6.18 -9.56 9.57
CA GLN A 63 -6.24 -10.82 8.81
C GLN A 63 -7.66 -11.40 8.73
N GLU A 64 -8.46 -11.30 9.81
CA GLU A 64 -9.88 -11.70 9.78
C GLU A 64 -10.69 -10.90 8.74
N GLY A 65 -10.32 -9.63 8.54
CA GLY A 65 -10.90 -8.73 7.56
C GLY A 65 -10.21 -8.71 6.19
N ALA A 66 -9.21 -9.58 5.94
CA ALA A 66 -8.54 -9.66 4.65
C ALA A 66 -9.54 -9.97 3.53
N TYR A 67 -9.35 -9.43 2.32
CA TYR A 67 -10.28 -9.68 1.21
C TYR A 67 -10.41 -11.18 0.91
N THR A 68 -9.34 -11.95 1.10
CA THR A 68 -9.33 -13.41 0.90
C THR A 68 -10.24 -14.13 1.90
N ASN A 69 -10.26 -13.68 3.16
CA ASN A 69 -11.11 -14.23 4.20
C ASN A 69 -12.58 -13.86 3.95
N ILE A 70 -12.83 -12.63 3.49
CA ILE A 70 -14.17 -12.17 3.09
C ILE A 70 -14.68 -12.98 1.89
N LEU A 71 -13.85 -13.20 0.86
CA LEU A 71 -14.19 -14.05 -0.28
C LEU A 71 -14.55 -15.47 0.16
N ALA A 72 -13.74 -16.08 1.02
CA ALA A 72 -14.01 -17.42 1.54
C ALA A 72 -15.36 -17.51 2.28
N GLN A 73 -15.71 -16.49 3.07
CA GLN A 73 -17.01 -16.40 3.72
C GLN A 73 -18.16 -16.33 2.72
N GLN A 74 -18.02 -15.54 1.63
CA GLN A 74 -19.04 -15.47 0.58
C GLN A 74 -19.13 -16.76 -0.24
N PHE A 75 -18.01 -17.47 -0.45
CA PHE A 75 -18.00 -18.76 -1.14
C PHE A 75 -18.73 -19.85 -0.35
N ALA A 76 -18.81 -19.78 0.97
CA ALA A 76 -19.47 -20.80 1.79
C ALA A 76 -20.93 -21.04 1.35
N ALA A 77 -21.67 -19.98 1.03
CA ALA A 77 -23.04 -20.07 0.52
C ALA A 77 -23.13 -20.69 -0.90
N ALA A 78 -22.03 -20.73 -1.64
CA ALA A 78 -21.91 -21.35 -2.97
C ALA A 78 -21.19 -22.71 -2.93
N GLY A 79 -21.13 -23.38 -1.77
CA GLY A 79 -20.45 -24.68 -1.61
C GLY A 79 -18.95 -24.58 -1.35
N GLY A 80 -18.46 -23.43 -0.89
CA GLY A 80 -17.08 -23.21 -0.48
C GLY A 80 -16.69 -24.02 0.73
N GLY A 81 -15.44 -24.50 0.74
CA GLY A 81 -14.88 -25.28 1.86
C GLY A 81 -14.28 -24.41 2.97
N ALA A 82 -13.65 -25.08 3.94
CA ALA A 82 -12.92 -24.41 5.01
C ALA A 82 -11.74 -23.59 4.44
N PHE A 83 -11.51 -22.41 5.01
CA PHE A 83 -10.42 -21.51 4.65
C PHE A 83 -9.60 -21.16 5.89
N THR A 84 -8.31 -21.50 5.87
CA THR A 84 -7.39 -21.35 7.00
C THR A 84 -6.39 -20.23 6.76
N THR A 85 -6.17 -19.38 7.77
CA THR A 85 -5.21 -18.27 7.73
C THR A 85 -4.14 -18.45 8.81
N PRO A 86 -2.85 -18.22 8.50
CA PRO A 86 -1.77 -18.28 9.50
C PRO A 86 -1.80 -17.00 10.36
N PHE A 87 -2.69 -16.99 11.35
CA PHE A 87 -2.91 -15.80 12.16
C PHE A 87 -1.65 -15.37 12.94
N MET A 88 -1.53 -14.06 13.10
CA MET A 88 -0.70 -13.42 14.12
C MET A 88 -1.28 -13.76 15.49
N ASN A 89 -0.43 -13.75 16.51
CA ASN A 89 -0.81 -14.17 17.86
C ASN A 89 -1.67 -13.12 18.60
N ASP A 90 -1.65 -11.86 18.14
CA ASP A 90 -2.27 -10.72 18.81
C ASP A 90 -2.80 -9.66 17.83
N ASN A 91 -3.36 -8.59 18.43
CA ASN A 91 -3.84 -7.38 17.75
C ASN A 91 -2.92 -6.16 17.94
N ILE A 92 -1.73 -6.33 18.53
CA ILE A 92 -0.69 -5.29 18.60
C ILE A 92 -0.01 -5.18 17.22
N GLY A 93 0.20 -6.33 16.58
CA GLY A 93 0.84 -6.43 15.27
C GLY A 93 2.35 -6.29 15.34
N GLY A 94 3.05 -6.72 14.29
CA GLY A 94 4.51 -6.75 14.24
C GLY A 94 5.08 -8.12 14.62
N LEU A 95 6.42 -8.21 14.72
CA LEU A 95 7.13 -9.47 14.93
C LEU A 95 8.18 -9.38 16.04
N VAL A 96 8.33 -10.47 16.77
CA VAL A 96 9.47 -10.70 17.68
C VAL A 96 10.34 -11.85 17.17
N PHE A 97 11.64 -11.75 17.46
CA PHE A 97 12.66 -12.74 17.12
C PHE A 97 13.38 -13.14 18.40
N GLY A 98 13.22 -14.39 18.83
CA GLY A 98 13.74 -14.83 20.13
C GLY A 98 13.19 -14.02 21.31
N GLY A 99 11.92 -13.60 21.22
CA GLY A 99 11.24 -12.78 22.22
C GLY A 99 11.59 -11.29 22.21
N GLN A 100 12.45 -10.82 21.29
CA GLN A 100 12.81 -9.40 21.16
C GLN A 100 12.10 -8.75 19.99
N LEU A 101 11.59 -7.53 20.18
CA LEU A 101 11.00 -6.73 19.11
C LEU A 101 12.02 -6.49 18.00
N ASN A 102 11.64 -6.78 16.75
CA ASN A 102 12.42 -6.35 15.60
C ASN A 102 11.93 -4.95 15.15
N PRO A 103 12.79 -3.91 15.18
CA PRO A 103 12.38 -2.55 14.80
C PRO A 103 11.85 -2.43 13.36
N ALA A 104 12.20 -3.35 12.46
CA ALA A 104 11.65 -3.38 11.10
C ALA A 104 10.19 -3.87 11.03
N PHE A 105 9.68 -4.48 12.11
CA PHE A 105 8.34 -5.06 12.21
C PHE A 105 7.63 -4.57 13.47
N GLY A 106 7.45 -3.25 13.56
CA GLY A 106 6.85 -2.60 14.73
C GLY A 106 5.34 -2.86 14.90
N PRO A 107 4.76 -2.37 16.02
CA PRO A 107 3.32 -2.41 16.25
C PRO A 107 2.53 -1.66 15.17
N ARG A 108 1.26 -2.05 15.01
CA ARG A 108 0.33 -1.33 14.13
C ARG A 108 0.09 0.10 14.61
N LEU A 109 -0.42 0.93 13.72
CA LEU A 109 -0.86 2.28 14.00
C LEU A 109 -2.33 2.30 14.43
N TYR A 110 -2.70 3.34 15.18
CA TYR A 110 -4.07 3.78 15.36
C TYR A 110 -4.12 5.32 15.32
N PHE A 111 -5.28 5.89 15.02
CA PHE A 111 -5.45 7.34 14.99
C PHE A 111 -5.87 7.85 16.37
N ASN A 112 -5.07 8.72 16.99
CA ASN A 112 -5.34 9.25 18.33
C ASN A 112 -6.20 10.52 18.34
N GLY A 113 -6.79 10.90 17.20
CA GLY A 113 -7.53 12.16 17.01
C GLY A 113 -6.69 13.29 16.42
N VAL A 114 -5.35 13.17 16.43
CA VAL A 114 -4.42 14.18 15.89
C VAL A 114 -3.54 13.58 14.79
N ALA A 115 -2.95 12.41 15.06
CA ALA A 115 -2.05 11.73 14.14
C ALA A 115 -2.13 10.20 14.30
N PRO A 116 -1.73 9.44 13.28
CA PRO A 116 -1.39 8.04 13.45
C PRO A 116 -0.23 7.90 14.42
N VAL A 117 -0.39 7.03 15.41
CA VAL A 117 0.66 6.66 16.37
C VAL A 117 0.66 5.15 16.59
N PRO A 118 1.80 4.53 16.93
CA PRO A 118 1.83 3.10 17.25
C PRO A 118 0.92 2.77 18.43
N VAL A 119 0.28 1.60 18.39
CA VAL A 119 -0.38 1.04 19.56
C VAL A 119 0.65 0.73 20.64
N THR A 120 0.24 0.79 21.90
CA THR A 120 1.10 0.46 23.03
C THR A 120 1.14 -1.06 23.27
N GLY A 121 2.23 -1.55 23.86
CA GLY A 121 2.45 -2.96 24.15
C GLY A 121 3.52 -3.59 23.25
N THR A 122 3.92 -4.82 23.59
CA THR A 122 4.93 -5.58 22.87
C THR A 122 4.25 -6.60 21.95
N PRO A 123 4.60 -6.64 20.65
CA PRO A 123 4.14 -7.70 19.77
C PRO A 123 4.49 -9.08 20.33
N THR A 124 3.62 -10.07 20.16
CA THR A 124 3.79 -11.42 20.73
C THR A 124 3.99 -12.50 19.66
N THR A 125 3.91 -12.12 18.38
CA THR A 125 4.09 -13.06 17.28
C THR A 125 5.57 -13.38 17.08
N GLU A 126 6.00 -14.54 17.58
CA GLU A 126 7.36 -15.06 17.42
C GLU A 126 7.57 -15.68 16.03
N VAL A 127 8.61 -15.22 15.33
CA VAL A 127 8.95 -15.68 13.97
C VAL A 127 9.41 -17.13 13.95
N MET A 128 10.12 -17.57 14.99
CA MET A 128 10.65 -18.94 15.05
C MET A 128 9.63 -19.97 15.54
N THR A 129 8.44 -19.52 15.97
CA THR A 129 7.34 -20.40 16.38
C THR A 129 6.57 -20.84 15.14
N HIS A 130 6.87 -22.06 14.68
CA HIS A 130 6.22 -22.66 13.50
C HIS A 130 4.77 -23.09 13.79
N LEU A 131 3.88 -22.78 12.85
CA LEU A 131 2.48 -23.13 12.82
C LEU A 131 2.30 -24.38 11.95
N THR A 132 1.67 -25.41 12.52
CA THR A 132 1.42 -26.68 11.83
C THR A 132 0.06 -26.68 11.11
N GLY A 133 -0.04 -27.49 10.05
CA GLY A 133 -1.25 -27.64 9.24
C GLY A 133 -1.13 -27.01 7.85
N SER A 134 -2.20 -27.10 7.07
CA SER A 134 -2.28 -26.48 5.74
C SER A 134 -3.03 -25.16 5.80
N PHE A 135 -2.44 -24.13 5.20
CA PHE A 135 -3.00 -22.78 5.15
C PHE A 135 -3.54 -22.46 3.76
N SER A 136 -4.76 -21.95 3.72
CA SER A 136 -5.45 -21.57 2.48
C SER A 136 -5.08 -20.15 2.06
N ASN A 137 -4.79 -19.27 3.03
CA ASN A 137 -4.24 -17.95 2.79
C ASN A 137 -2.71 -18.01 2.75
N LEU A 138 -2.14 -17.86 1.56
CA LEU A 138 -0.71 -17.77 1.29
C LEU A 138 -0.32 -16.34 0.85
N GLY A 139 -0.94 -15.33 1.48
CA GLY A 139 -0.54 -13.94 1.37
C GLY A 139 0.71 -13.65 2.21
N ILE A 140 1.80 -13.21 1.57
CA ILE A 140 3.09 -13.00 2.23
C ILE A 140 3.46 -11.51 2.20
N PRO A 141 3.35 -10.76 3.32
CA PRO A 141 3.74 -9.36 3.35
C PRO A 141 5.18 -9.14 2.90
N GLY A 142 5.39 -8.16 2.02
CA GLY A 142 6.69 -7.82 1.44
C GLY A 142 7.16 -8.74 0.31
N ALA A 143 6.41 -9.78 -0.07
CA ALA A 143 6.78 -10.62 -1.20
C ALA A 143 6.63 -9.87 -2.53
N LYS A 144 7.68 -9.89 -3.36
CA LYS A 144 7.64 -9.63 -4.80
C LYS A 144 7.20 -10.89 -5.55
N SER A 145 6.81 -10.76 -6.80
CA SER A 145 6.29 -11.87 -7.62
C SER A 145 7.21 -13.11 -7.60
N PHE A 146 8.50 -12.92 -7.87
CA PHE A 146 9.49 -14.00 -7.98
C PHE A 146 9.77 -14.72 -6.65
N HIS A 147 9.43 -14.12 -5.51
CA HIS A 147 9.54 -14.81 -4.22
C HIS A 147 8.57 -15.98 -4.08
N LEU A 148 7.40 -15.92 -4.74
CA LEU A 148 6.39 -16.98 -4.61
C LEU A 148 6.84 -18.32 -5.20
N VAL A 149 7.79 -18.29 -6.15
CA VAL A 149 8.38 -19.49 -6.77
C VAL A 149 9.74 -19.85 -6.18
N ALA A 150 10.31 -19.03 -5.29
CA ALA A 150 11.62 -19.24 -4.72
C ALA A 150 11.62 -20.40 -3.72
N ALA A 151 12.39 -21.45 -4.01
CA ALA A 151 12.63 -22.53 -3.07
C ALA A 151 13.42 -22.02 -1.87
N GLY A 152 13.02 -22.42 -0.66
CA GLY A 152 13.65 -21.98 0.58
C GLY A 152 13.15 -20.64 1.12
N TYR A 153 12.15 -20.01 0.49
CA TYR A 153 11.61 -18.72 0.96
C TYR A 153 10.98 -18.79 2.36
N GLY A 154 10.63 -20.01 2.80
CA GLY A 154 10.14 -20.31 4.15
C GLY A 154 11.22 -20.84 5.11
N SER A 155 12.51 -20.73 4.77
CA SER A 155 13.61 -21.23 5.60
C SER A 155 13.96 -20.27 6.74
N PRO A 156 13.89 -20.69 8.02
CA PRO A 156 14.37 -19.85 9.13
C PRO A 156 15.85 -19.46 8.98
N ALA A 157 16.69 -20.35 8.46
CA ALA A 157 18.11 -20.06 8.19
C ALA A 157 18.29 -19.01 7.08
N GLY A 158 17.34 -18.92 6.14
CA GLY A 158 17.36 -17.94 5.06
C GLY A 158 17.15 -16.50 5.54
N LEU A 159 16.60 -16.29 6.74
CA LEU A 159 16.37 -14.95 7.30
C LEU A 159 17.68 -14.18 7.52
N ALA A 160 18.74 -14.87 7.97
CA ALA A 160 20.03 -14.25 8.24
C ALA A 160 20.74 -13.69 6.99
N ILE A 161 20.34 -14.16 5.81
CA ILE A 161 20.91 -13.74 4.51
C ILE A 161 19.86 -13.06 3.61
N ASN A 162 18.70 -12.68 4.17
CA ASN A 162 17.58 -12.07 3.43
C ASN A 162 17.04 -12.91 2.26
N ALA A 163 17.20 -14.23 2.30
CA ALA A 163 16.69 -15.17 1.28
C ALA A 163 15.32 -15.76 1.65
N ALA A 164 14.80 -15.48 2.85
CA ALA A 164 13.52 -15.96 3.33
C ALA A 164 12.68 -14.81 3.91
N ASN A 165 11.38 -15.06 4.09
CA ASN A 165 10.44 -14.09 4.63
C ASN A 165 9.96 -14.49 6.02
N PRO A 166 10.01 -13.58 7.01
CA PRO A 166 9.70 -13.92 8.40
C PRO A 166 8.24 -14.27 8.63
N TYR A 167 7.31 -13.84 7.76
CA TYR A 167 5.93 -14.29 7.82
C TYR A 167 5.78 -15.71 7.27
N PHE A 168 6.40 -16.03 6.13
CA PHE A 168 6.27 -17.36 5.52
C PHE A 168 7.00 -18.44 6.31
N VAL A 169 8.15 -18.12 6.91
CA VAL A 169 8.88 -19.02 7.83
C VAL A 169 7.98 -19.62 8.91
N ARG A 170 6.99 -18.86 9.39
CA ARG A 170 6.08 -19.33 10.44
C ARG A 170 5.15 -20.44 9.99
N PHE A 171 4.88 -20.65 8.70
CA PHE A 171 3.85 -21.61 8.29
C PHE A 171 4.18 -22.38 6.99
N ALA A 172 5.37 -22.20 6.44
CA ALA A 172 5.87 -22.98 5.33
C ALA A 172 5.85 -24.48 5.66
N SER A 173 5.43 -25.33 4.72
CA SER A 173 5.32 -26.77 4.93
C SER A 173 6.67 -27.45 5.21
N SER A 174 7.76 -26.89 4.68
CA SER A 174 9.14 -27.28 4.97
C SER A 174 10.10 -26.12 4.72
N PRO A 175 11.31 -26.13 5.30
CA PRO A 175 12.31 -25.08 5.05
C PRO A 175 12.77 -24.96 3.60
N SER A 176 12.57 -25.97 2.74
CA SER A 176 12.98 -25.94 1.33
C SER A 176 11.84 -25.63 0.36
N THR A 177 10.60 -25.47 0.85
CA THR A 177 9.43 -25.23 0.01
C THR A 177 9.43 -23.83 -0.63
N SER A 178 8.49 -23.63 -1.56
CA SER A 178 8.08 -22.32 -2.06
C SER A 178 6.59 -22.09 -1.78
N VAL A 179 6.14 -20.84 -1.87
CA VAL A 179 4.71 -20.52 -1.67
C VAL A 179 3.84 -21.24 -2.71
N LEU A 180 4.30 -21.29 -3.97
CA LEU A 180 3.61 -22.03 -5.03
C LEU A 180 3.53 -23.53 -4.72
N ALA A 181 4.61 -24.15 -4.22
CA ALA A 181 4.60 -25.57 -3.88
C ALA A 181 3.59 -25.88 -2.76
N ASP A 182 3.55 -25.05 -1.73
CA ASP A 182 2.58 -25.16 -0.63
C ASP A 182 1.13 -24.93 -1.07
N ALA A 183 0.91 -24.15 -2.14
CA ALA A 183 -0.41 -23.97 -2.73
C ALA A 183 -0.89 -25.22 -3.49
N VAL A 184 -0.05 -25.75 -4.39
CA VAL A 184 -0.48 -26.76 -5.37
C VAL A 184 -0.59 -28.16 -4.77
N VAL A 185 0.17 -28.45 -3.70
CA VAL A 185 0.06 -29.72 -2.96
C VAL A 185 -1.32 -29.90 -2.32
N GLN A 186 -2.02 -28.80 -2.08
CA GLN A 186 -3.38 -28.81 -1.51
C GLN A 186 -4.48 -29.12 -2.53
N ASN A 187 -4.14 -29.32 -3.81
CA ASN A 187 -5.07 -29.57 -4.92
C ASN A 187 -6.23 -28.54 -4.99
N PRO A 188 -5.93 -27.25 -5.22
CA PRO A 188 -6.95 -26.21 -5.29
C PRO A 188 -7.99 -26.50 -6.38
N THR A 189 -9.25 -26.19 -6.10
CA THR A 189 -10.33 -26.14 -7.11
C THR A 189 -10.62 -24.71 -7.54
N PHE A 190 -10.29 -23.73 -6.69
CA PHE A 190 -10.32 -22.31 -7.01
C PHE A 190 -9.10 -21.59 -6.41
N PHE A 191 -8.59 -20.55 -7.08
CA PHE A 191 -7.56 -19.68 -6.52
C PHE A 191 -7.80 -18.20 -6.76
N SER A 192 -7.23 -17.36 -5.89
CA SER A 192 -7.03 -15.93 -6.18
C SER A 192 -5.54 -15.64 -6.24
N LEU A 193 -5.07 -14.92 -7.25
CA LEU A 193 -3.69 -14.47 -7.36
C LEU A 193 -3.64 -12.95 -7.54
N PHE A 194 -3.18 -12.26 -6.49
CA PHE A 194 -2.93 -10.82 -6.54
C PHE A 194 -1.53 -10.55 -6.01
N ILE A 195 -0.58 -10.40 -6.94
CA ILE A 195 0.84 -10.24 -6.67
C ILE A 195 1.45 -9.30 -7.72
N GLY A 196 2.48 -8.54 -7.34
CA GLY A 196 3.19 -7.64 -8.24
C GLY A 196 3.30 -6.21 -7.74
N GLY A 197 2.54 -5.84 -6.69
CA GLY A 197 2.61 -4.49 -6.12
C GLY A 197 4.01 -4.19 -5.57
N ASN A 198 4.57 -5.13 -4.80
CA ASN A 198 5.90 -4.99 -4.21
C ASN A 198 7.04 -4.98 -5.25
N ASP A 199 6.80 -5.45 -6.47
CA ASP A 199 7.77 -5.43 -7.56
C ASP A 199 8.13 -3.99 -7.99
N VAL A 200 7.31 -3.00 -7.62
CA VAL A 200 7.60 -1.55 -7.75
C VAL A 200 7.51 -0.77 -6.43
N LEU A 201 6.73 -1.24 -5.44
CA LEU A 201 6.44 -0.46 -4.23
C LEU A 201 7.69 -0.16 -3.40
N ALA A 202 8.57 -1.14 -3.20
CA ALA A 202 9.77 -0.94 -2.38
C ALA A 202 10.70 0.14 -2.94
N TYR A 203 10.84 0.20 -4.28
CA TYR A 203 11.52 1.27 -4.99
C TYR A 203 10.85 2.62 -4.68
N ALA A 204 9.54 2.71 -4.90
CA ALA A 204 8.76 3.93 -4.73
C ALA A 204 8.78 4.47 -3.29
N THR A 205 8.58 3.61 -2.29
CA THR A 205 8.56 4.02 -0.87
C THR A 205 9.95 4.31 -0.32
N SER A 206 10.99 3.86 -1.00
CA SER A 206 12.38 4.23 -0.69
C SER A 206 12.80 5.54 -1.33
N GLY A 207 11.91 6.20 -2.08
CA GLY A 207 12.23 7.41 -2.83
C GLY A 207 13.26 7.16 -3.92
N GLY A 208 13.08 6.07 -4.67
CA GLY A 208 13.85 5.77 -5.88
C GLY A 208 15.27 5.22 -5.69
N VAL A 209 15.72 5.00 -4.44
CA VAL A 209 17.09 4.50 -4.11
C VAL A 209 17.46 3.17 -4.80
N GLY A 210 16.47 2.35 -5.17
CA GLY A 210 16.70 1.08 -5.87
C GLY A 210 17.10 1.26 -7.34
N LYS A 211 17.10 0.16 -8.09
CA LYS A 211 17.37 0.18 -9.54
C LYS A 211 16.22 -0.42 -10.33
N ASP A 212 15.94 0.13 -11.51
CA ASP A 212 15.18 -0.57 -12.55
C ASP A 212 16.03 -1.72 -13.13
N GLN A 213 15.62 -2.96 -12.87
CA GLN A 213 16.34 -4.16 -13.31
C GLN A 213 16.01 -4.58 -14.74
N THR A 214 15.34 -3.74 -15.54
CA THR A 214 15.06 -4.00 -16.96
C THR A 214 16.33 -4.51 -17.69
N GLY A 215 16.25 -5.73 -18.22
CA GLY A 215 17.34 -6.43 -18.91
C GLY A 215 18.15 -7.41 -18.04
N ASN A 216 18.00 -7.38 -16.72
CA ASN A 216 18.63 -8.33 -15.80
C ASN A 216 17.66 -9.46 -15.43
N VAL A 217 17.79 -10.62 -16.07
CA VAL A 217 16.88 -11.76 -15.87
C VAL A 217 17.19 -12.61 -14.61
N ASN A 218 18.15 -12.21 -13.78
CA ASN A 218 18.53 -12.95 -12.58
C ASN A 218 18.07 -12.25 -11.28
N PRO A 219 16.87 -12.57 -10.76
CA PRO A 219 16.33 -11.92 -9.56
C PRO A 219 17.16 -12.16 -8.28
N ALA A 220 18.04 -13.16 -8.24
CA ALA A 220 18.92 -13.39 -7.10
C ALA A 220 19.98 -12.27 -6.91
N THR A 221 20.15 -11.40 -7.91
CA THR A 221 21.08 -10.26 -7.86
C THR A 221 20.42 -8.94 -7.46
N TYR A 222 19.10 -8.92 -7.29
CA TYR A 222 18.35 -7.70 -7.04
C TYR A 222 18.52 -7.24 -5.58
N GLY A 223 18.61 -5.93 -5.39
CA GLY A 223 18.42 -5.28 -4.11
C GLY A 223 16.95 -5.30 -3.67
N SER A 224 16.69 -5.13 -2.37
CA SER A 224 15.33 -5.14 -1.80
C SER A 224 14.42 -4.07 -2.41
N ASN A 225 15.00 -2.92 -2.76
CA ASN A 225 14.29 -1.76 -3.29
C ASN A 225 14.24 -1.75 -4.82
N ASP A 226 14.75 -2.76 -5.50
CA ASP A 226 14.82 -2.74 -6.96
C ASP A 226 13.45 -3.02 -7.60
N ILE A 227 13.22 -2.40 -8.76
CA ILE A 227 12.09 -2.74 -9.63
C ILE A 227 12.43 -4.05 -10.32
N THR A 228 11.47 -4.98 -10.36
CA THR A 228 11.67 -6.30 -11.01
C THR A 228 11.77 -6.16 -12.53
N ASP A 229 12.58 -6.99 -13.19
CA ASP A 229 12.60 -7.02 -14.66
C ASP A 229 11.24 -7.50 -15.22
N PRO A 230 10.67 -6.83 -16.24
CA PRO A 230 9.41 -7.25 -16.86
C PRO A 230 9.40 -8.68 -17.41
N THR A 231 10.53 -9.19 -17.91
CA THR A 231 10.63 -10.58 -18.41
C THR A 231 10.61 -11.58 -17.25
N VAL A 232 11.29 -11.27 -16.14
CA VAL A 232 11.22 -12.08 -14.91
C VAL A 232 9.80 -12.12 -14.37
N PHE A 233 9.13 -10.97 -14.26
CA PHE A 233 7.74 -10.90 -13.84
C PHE A 233 6.84 -11.75 -14.75
N ALA A 234 6.99 -11.61 -16.07
CA ALA A 234 6.18 -12.34 -17.04
C ALA A 234 6.35 -13.87 -16.92
N ASN A 235 7.58 -14.34 -16.80
CA ASN A 235 7.90 -15.76 -16.62
C ASN A 235 7.32 -16.31 -15.32
N VAL A 236 7.47 -15.57 -14.22
CA VAL A 236 6.95 -15.98 -12.90
C VAL A 236 5.44 -16.01 -12.89
N PHE A 237 4.76 -14.96 -13.36
CA PHE A 237 3.30 -14.90 -13.37
C PHE A 237 2.69 -16.01 -14.25
N SER A 238 3.31 -16.28 -15.40
CA SER A 238 2.92 -17.40 -16.28
C SER A 238 3.15 -18.77 -15.61
N THR A 239 4.25 -18.93 -14.86
CA THR A 239 4.55 -20.15 -14.09
C THR A 239 3.52 -20.38 -12.98
N LEU A 240 3.21 -19.35 -12.18
CA LEU A 240 2.23 -19.40 -11.11
C LEU A 240 0.87 -19.85 -11.65
N THR A 241 0.35 -19.15 -12.65
CA THR A 241 -0.97 -19.42 -13.23
C THR A 241 -1.04 -20.77 -13.95
N THR A 242 -0.02 -21.14 -14.73
CA THR A 242 0.05 -22.46 -15.39
C THR A 242 0.04 -23.60 -14.36
N THR A 243 0.84 -23.48 -13.29
CA THR A 243 0.92 -24.54 -12.28
C THR A 243 -0.39 -24.64 -11.48
N LEU A 244 -0.99 -23.51 -11.10
CA LEU A 244 -2.27 -23.50 -10.37
C LEU A 244 -3.42 -24.08 -11.20
N THR A 245 -3.44 -23.82 -12.52
CA THR A 245 -4.49 -24.30 -13.42
C THR A 245 -4.25 -25.71 -13.98
N ALA A 246 -3.07 -26.31 -13.75
CA ALA A 246 -2.67 -27.59 -14.34
C ALA A 246 -3.62 -28.76 -14.03
N LYS A 247 -4.32 -28.70 -12.89
CA LYS A 247 -5.31 -29.70 -12.45
C LYS A 247 -6.77 -29.23 -12.65
N GLY A 248 -6.99 -28.21 -13.47
CA GLY A 248 -8.32 -27.68 -13.79
C GLY A 248 -8.87 -26.67 -12.78
N ALA A 249 -8.05 -26.18 -11.83
CA ALA A 249 -8.49 -25.13 -10.92
C ALA A 249 -8.87 -23.87 -11.69
N LYS A 250 -10.03 -23.30 -11.35
CA LYS A 250 -10.44 -21.97 -11.82
C LYS A 250 -9.84 -20.90 -10.91
N GLY A 251 -9.90 -19.64 -11.32
CA GLY A 251 -9.40 -18.59 -10.44
C GLY A 251 -9.69 -17.17 -10.88
N VAL A 252 -9.24 -16.25 -10.05
CA VAL A 252 -9.35 -14.80 -10.26
C VAL A 252 -7.98 -14.16 -10.09
N VAL A 253 -7.63 -13.27 -11.00
CA VAL A 253 -6.40 -12.47 -10.94
C VAL A 253 -6.74 -10.99 -11.01
N ALA A 254 -5.85 -10.16 -10.48
CA ALA A 254 -6.00 -8.72 -10.48
C ALA A 254 -4.79 -8.06 -11.14
N ASN A 255 -5.05 -7.02 -11.95
CA ASN A 255 -3.98 -6.13 -12.40
C ASN A 255 -3.48 -5.26 -11.23
N LEU A 256 -2.39 -4.53 -11.48
CA LEU A 256 -1.74 -3.66 -10.52
C LEU A 256 -2.19 -2.21 -10.72
N PRO A 257 -2.52 -1.49 -9.65
CA PRO A 257 -2.86 -0.08 -9.77
C PRO A 257 -1.58 0.78 -9.85
N TYR A 258 -1.72 2.04 -10.28
CA TYR A 258 -0.61 2.99 -10.19
C TYR A 258 -0.40 3.40 -8.73
N ILE A 259 0.60 2.80 -8.08
CA ILE A 259 0.88 2.99 -6.66
C ILE A 259 1.14 4.46 -6.28
N THR A 260 1.54 5.31 -7.23
CA THR A 260 1.72 6.76 -7.03
C THR A 260 0.42 7.52 -6.76
N ALA A 261 -0.75 6.89 -6.94
CA ALA A 261 -2.05 7.44 -6.56
C ALA A 261 -2.47 7.05 -5.13
N LEU A 262 -1.66 6.27 -4.40
CA LEU A 262 -1.93 5.92 -3.01
C LEU A 262 -1.76 7.15 -2.10
N PRO A 263 -2.51 7.24 -0.97
CA PRO A 263 -2.36 8.31 0.01
C PRO A 263 -0.91 8.53 0.45
N TYR A 264 -0.10 7.47 0.48
CA TYR A 264 1.33 7.54 0.77
C TYR A 264 2.09 8.57 -0.09
N PHE A 265 1.68 8.80 -1.35
CA PHE A 265 2.38 9.69 -2.28
C PHE A 265 1.66 11.02 -2.52
N ILE A 266 0.36 11.12 -2.19
CA ILE A 266 -0.47 12.29 -2.52
C ILE A 266 -0.89 13.13 -1.30
N THR A 267 -0.56 12.69 -0.08
CA THR A 267 -0.99 13.38 1.15
C THR A 267 -0.14 14.59 1.49
N VAL A 268 1.18 14.53 1.26
CA VAL A 268 2.09 15.63 1.57
C VAL A 268 2.28 16.46 0.29
N PRO A 269 1.85 17.74 0.28
CA PRO A 269 2.02 18.56 -0.91
C PRO A 269 3.51 18.87 -1.15
N TYR A 270 3.88 19.15 -2.40
CA TYR A 270 5.24 19.57 -2.76
C TYR A 270 5.62 20.95 -2.17
N ASN A 271 4.64 21.77 -1.78
CA ASN A 271 4.81 23.11 -1.24
C ASN A 271 4.16 23.33 0.14
N PRO A 272 4.55 22.56 1.17
CA PRO A 272 3.95 22.65 2.50
C PRO A 272 4.43 23.87 3.32
N LEU A 273 5.45 24.62 2.85
CA LEU A 273 6.11 25.65 3.65
C LEU A 273 5.34 26.97 3.63
N THR A 274 4.74 27.33 4.74
CA THR A 274 4.05 28.60 4.96
C THR A 274 4.77 29.43 6.02
N ALA A 275 4.44 30.72 6.15
CA ALA A 275 4.93 31.53 7.26
C ALA A 275 4.64 30.87 8.62
N LYS A 276 3.43 30.32 8.83
CA LYS A 276 3.10 29.60 10.06
C LYS A 276 4.00 28.38 10.29
N SER A 277 4.19 27.52 9.29
CA SER A 277 5.02 26.32 9.47
C SER A 277 6.49 26.65 9.73
N LEU A 278 7.00 27.74 9.15
CA LEU A 278 8.38 28.21 9.38
C LEU A 278 8.55 29.05 10.66
N GLY A 279 7.44 29.46 11.28
CA GLY A 279 7.41 30.29 12.49
C GLY A 279 6.92 29.57 13.75
N ALA A 280 6.88 28.23 13.75
CA ALA A 280 6.29 27.43 14.84
C ALA A 280 4.86 27.89 15.18
N ASP A 281 4.01 27.95 14.15
CA ASP A 281 2.63 28.44 14.15
C ASP A 281 2.45 29.95 14.41
N ASN A 282 3.55 30.71 14.57
CA ASN A 282 3.53 32.17 14.63
C ASN A 282 3.87 32.80 13.28
N GLU A 283 2.89 33.45 12.65
CA GLU A 283 3.04 34.02 11.31
C GLU A 283 4.08 35.16 11.24
N ALA A 284 4.18 36.01 12.27
CA ALA A 284 5.14 37.12 12.29
C ALA A 284 6.58 36.62 12.37
N VAL A 285 6.82 35.61 13.22
CA VAL A 285 8.11 34.91 13.29
C VAL A 285 8.42 34.26 11.94
N GLY A 286 7.43 33.62 11.33
CA GLY A 286 7.53 33.01 10.00
C GLY A 286 7.99 33.96 8.90
N LYS A 287 7.38 35.14 8.81
CA LYS A 287 7.75 36.17 7.82
C LYS A 287 9.17 36.65 8.03
N ALA A 288 9.57 36.91 9.28
CA ALA A 288 10.95 37.27 9.60
C ALA A 288 11.94 36.15 9.22
N THR A 289 11.59 34.88 9.47
CA THR A 289 12.38 33.72 9.05
C THR A 289 12.53 33.66 7.52
N ILE A 290 11.44 33.86 6.76
CA ILE A 290 11.46 33.89 5.29
C ILE A 290 12.38 35.01 4.78
N GLN A 291 12.28 36.21 5.34
CA GLN A 291 13.15 37.34 4.98
C GLN A 291 14.62 37.02 5.22
N ALA A 292 14.95 36.43 6.37
CA ALA A 292 16.31 36.01 6.69
C ALA A 292 16.82 34.93 5.73
N LEU A 293 16.00 33.90 5.44
CA LEU A 293 16.35 32.83 4.49
C LEU A 293 16.58 33.38 3.08
N ASN A 294 15.74 34.31 2.63
CA ASN A 294 15.90 34.96 1.33
C ASN A 294 17.18 35.78 1.24
N ALA A 295 17.49 36.57 2.27
CA ALA A 295 18.69 37.39 2.30
C ALA A 295 19.98 36.55 2.41
N GLN A 296 19.97 35.50 3.22
CA GLN A 296 21.19 34.80 3.64
C GLN A 296 21.47 33.50 2.87
N LEU A 297 20.45 32.85 2.31
CA LEU A 297 20.59 31.54 1.67
C LEU A 297 20.02 31.51 0.25
N TYR A 298 18.72 31.74 0.09
CA TYR A 298 18.03 31.57 -1.20
C TYR A 298 18.45 32.60 -2.24
N GLY A 299 18.65 33.87 -1.84
CA GLY A 299 19.14 34.93 -2.73
C GLY A 299 20.55 34.65 -3.27
N PRO A 300 21.55 34.42 -2.40
CA PRO A 300 22.90 34.06 -2.83
C PRO A 300 22.93 32.78 -3.70
N LEU A 301 22.18 31.73 -3.33
CA LEU A 301 22.06 30.51 -4.15
C LEU A 301 21.47 30.80 -5.52
N LYS A 302 20.36 31.55 -5.60
CA LYS A 302 19.73 31.92 -6.87
C LYS A 302 20.69 32.70 -7.76
N GLN A 303 21.43 33.66 -7.20
CA GLN A 303 22.40 34.47 -7.95
C GLN A 303 23.52 33.58 -8.53
N ALA A 304 24.14 32.74 -7.71
CA ALA A 304 25.21 31.83 -8.15
C ALA A 304 24.69 30.84 -9.22
N LEU A 305 23.54 30.21 -8.98
CA LEU A 305 22.92 29.29 -9.93
C LEU A 305 22.54 29.97 -11.24
N THR A 306 22.09 31.23 -11.21
CA THR A 306 21.79 32.00 -12.42
C THR A 306 23.05 32.21 -13.28
N ALA A 307 24.20 32.50 -12.66
CA ALA A 307 25.47 32.60 -13.37
C ALA A 307 25.89 31.29 -14.06
N PHE A 308 25.37 30.15 -13.58
CA PHE A 308 25.60 28.82 -14.16
C PHE A 308 24.43 28.31 -15.01
N SER A 309 23.52 29.20 -15.46
CA SER A 309 22.33 28.85 -16.27
C SER A 309 21.39 27.86 -15.57
N ALA A 310 21.34 27.89 -14.24
CA ALA A 310 20.53 27.03 -13.38
C ALA A 310 19.64 27.83 -12.40
N GLY A 311 19.40 29.11 -12.67
CA GLY A 311 18.72 30.05 -11.76
C GLY A 311 17.26 29.71 -11.41
N ASP A 312 16.65 28.79 -12.16
CA ASP A 312 15.29 28.29 -11.93
C ASP A 312 15.22 27.16 -10.89
N ARG A 313 16.37 26.59 -10.48
CA ARG A 313 16.39 25.54 -9.45
C ARG A 313 15.88 26.04 -8.10
N ILE A 314 16.22 27.28 -7.72
CA ILE A 314 15.90 27.84 -6.41
C ILE A 314 15.39 29.27 -6.58
N ASN A 315 14.18 29.53 -6.10
CA ASN A 315 13.55 30.85 -6.05
C ASN A 315 13.41 31.34 -4.61
N LEU A 316 13.34 32.66 -4.45
CA LEU A 316 13.03 33.27 -3.16
C LEU A 316 11.69 32.77 -2.63
N LEU A 317 11.62 32.55 -1.32
CA LEU A 317 10.42 32.15 -0.62
C LEU A 317 9.45 33.34 -0.51
N SER A 318 8.16 33.08 -0.71
CA SER A 318 7.07 34.04 -0.52
C SER A 318 6.58 34.05 0.92
N GLU A 319 6.27 35.25 1.43
CA GLU A 319 5.61 35.46 2.72
C GLU A 319 4.10 35.20 2.71
N THR A 320 3.48 35.20 1.52
CA THR A 320 2.02 35.19 1.36
C THR A 320 1.46 33.94 0.70
N VAL A 321 2.30 33.15 0.01
CA VAL A 321 1.90 31.88 -0.59
C VAL A 321 2.78 30.75 -0.09
N ALA A 322 2.26 29.52 -0.16
CA ALA A 322 2.99 28.33 0.26
C ALA A 322 4.15 28.02 -0.69
N ASN A 323 5.30 27.67 -0.13
CA ASN A 323 6.56 27.51 -0.83
C ASN A 323 6.95 26.03 -0.98
N PRO A 324 7.56 25.66 -2.11
CA PRO A 324 8.11 24.32 -2.31
C PRO A 324 9.17 23.95 -1.27
N VAL A 325 9.20 22.68 -0.86
CA VAL A 325 10.37 22.15 -0.16
C VAL A 325 11.60 22.12 -1.07
N LEU A 326 12.77 22.27 -0.47
CA LEU A 326 14.04 22.00 -1.12
C LEU A 326 14.29 20.48 -1.17
N ILE A 327 14.65 19.96 -2.33
CA ILE A 327 14.95 18.54 -2.55
C ILE A 327 16.28 18.39 -3.27
N LYS A 328 16.91 17.23 -3.13
CA LYS A 328 17.97 16.76 -4.02
C LYS A 328 17.30 16.14 -5.24
N ASP A 329 17.81 16.45 -6.42
CA ASP A 329 17.39 15.85 -7.69
C ASP A 329 18.64 15.40 -8.44
N GLU A 330 18.90 14.11 -8.36
CA GLU A 330 20.04 13.39 -8.92
C GLU A 330 20.04 13.34 -10.45
N SER A 331 18.93 13.69 -11.11
CA SER A 331 18.88 13.87 -12.56
C SER A 331 19.51 15.19 -13.03
N LEU A 332 19.72 16.15 -12.12
CA LEU A 332 20.30 17.45 -12.45
C LEU A 332 21.82 17.38 -12.65
N PRO A 333 22.40 18.18 -13.56
CA PRO A 333 23.84 18.40 -13.59
C PRO A 333 24.36 18.84 -12.23
N ASN A 334 25.38 18.14 -11.73
CA ASN A 334 25.97 18.43 -10.43
C ASN A 334 26.89 19.68 -10.51
N LEU A 335 26.46 20.77 -9.86
CA LEU A 335 27.17 22.05 -9.81
C LEU A 335 28.00 22.23 -8.53
N SER A 336 28.29 21.14 -7.80
CA SER A 336 28.99 21.21 -6.51
C SER A 336 30.32 21.97 -6.59
N ALA A 337 31.15 21.68 -7.60
CA ALA A 337 32.44 22.35 -7.78
C ALA A 337 32.26 23.85 -8.10
N GLN A 338 31.30 24.19 -8.94
CA GLN A 338 30.99 25.56 -9.36
C GLN A 338 30.48 26.39 -8.19
N LEU A 339 29.54 25.84 -7.40
CA LEU A 339 29.02 26.49 -6.19
C LEU A 339 30.12 26.62 -5.12
N THR A 340 30.96 25.62 -4.94
CA THR A 340 32.13 25.71 -4.04
C THR A 340 33.04 26.87 -4.45
N ALA A 341 33.38 26.98 -5.73
CA ALA A 341 34.21 28.07 -6.22
C ALA A 341 33.55 29.44 -6.04
N ALA A 342 32.25 29.56 -6.36
CA ALA A 342 31.50 30.81 -6.24
C ALA A 342 31.40 31.32 -4.79
N PHE A 343 31.22 30.42 -3.82
CA PHE A 343 31.07 30.80 -2.41
C PHE A 343 32.37 30.89 -1.62
N THR A 344 33.49 30.36 -2.13
CA THR A 344 34.78 30.38 -1.43
C THR A 344 35.21 31.80 -1.02
N PRO A 345 35.10 32.85 -1.87
CA PRO A 345 35.50 34.20 -1.50
C PRO A 345 34.71 34.80 -0.33
N THR A 346 33.44 34.41 -0.16
CA THR A 346 32.54 35.01 0.85
C THR A 346 32.36 34.15 2.09
N LEU A 347 32.40 32.82 1.96
CA LEU A 347 32.14 31.87 3.05
C LEU A 347 33.40 31.16 3.56
N GLY A 348 34.53 31.30 2.85
CA GLY A 348 35.73 30.52 3.09
C GLY A 348 35.62 29.09 2.53
N ALA A 349 36.78 28.44 2.31
CA ALA A 349 36.87 27.18 1.58
C ALA A 349 36.02 26.05 2.20
N GLN A 350 36.07 25.87 3.52
CA GLN A 350 35.38 24.77 4.20
C GLN A 350 33.85 24.90 4.09
N THR A 351 33.31 26.08 4.38
CA THR A 351 31.86 26.33 4.29
C THR A 351 31.39 26.27 2.85
N ALA A 352 32.16 26.83 1.91
CA ALA A 352 31.81 26.79 0.49
C ALA A 352 31.78 25.35 -0.06
N ALA A 353 32.72 24.48 0.36
CA ALA A 353 32.72 23.06 -0.01
C ALA A 353 31.48 22.33 0.52
N PHE A 354 31.04 22.66 1.73
CA PHE A 354 29.79 22.14 2.27
C PHE A 354 28.57 22.62 1.45
N TYR A 355 28.51 23.91 1.10
CA TYR A 355 27.47 24.46 0.23
C TYR A 355 27.43 23.77 -1.14
N GLY A 356 28.60 23.57 -1.77
CA GLY A 356 28.68 22.85 -3.04
C GLY A 356 28.13 21.43 -2.93
N THR A 357 28.55 20.70 -1.90
CA THR A 357 28.09 19.32 -1.66
C THR A 357 26.58 19.24 -1.45
N VAL A 358 26.01 20.16 -0.66
CA VAL A 358 24.57 20.15 -0.33
C VAL A 358 23.71 20.64 -1.49
N PHE A 359 24.12 21.70 -2.17
CA PHE A 359 23.27 22.40 -3.14
C PHE A 359 23.60 22.10 -4.61
N GLY A 360 24.66 21.34 -4.90
CA GLY A 360 25.11 21.02 -6.26
C GLY A 360 24.04 20.39 -7.16
N GLN A 361 23.12 19.63 -6.55
CA GLN A 361 21.95 19.02 -7.20
C GLN A 361 20.64 19.37 -6.49
N ALA A 362 20.63 20.45 -5.71
CA ALA A 362 19.40 20.87 -5.03
C ALA A 362 18.51 21.73 -5.95
N ARG A 363 17.21 21.56 -5.79
CA ARG A 363 16.19 22.44 -6.34
C ARG A 363 14.95 22.48 -5.45
N GLN A 364 14.09 23.46 -5.67
CA GLN A 364 12.74 23.43 -5.14
C GLN A 364 11.90 22.35 -5.84
N ALA A 365 11.05 21.69 -5.07
CA ALA A 365 10.09 20.73 -5.58
C ALA A 365 9.07 21.40 -6.52
N LYS A 366 8.50 20.59 -7.41
CA LYS A 366 7.48 20.92 -8.40
C LYS A 366 6.24 20.09 -8.11
N ALA A 367 5.10 20.49 -8.67
CA ALA A 367 3.85 19.72 -8.56
C ALA A 367 3.92 18.31 -9.16
N THR A 368 4.96 18.02 -9.95
CA THR A 368 5.23 16.70 -10.53
C THR A 368 6.09 15.80 -9.64
N ASP A 369 6.64 16.32 -8.55
CA ASP A 369 7.34 15.50 -7.55
C ASP A 369 6.34 15.00 -6.51
N LEU A 370 6.57 13.79 -5.99
CA LEU A 370 5.71 13.18 -4.96
C LEU A 370 6.47 13.12 -3.64
N VAL A 371 6.05 13.91 -2.65
CA VAL A 371 6.63 13.87 -1.31
C VAL A 371 5.97 12.73 -0.53
N VAL A 372 6.76 11.77 -0.07
CA VAL A 372 6.22 10.59 0.60
C VAL A 372 5.67 10.91 1.99
N LEU A 373 4.64 10.17 2.41
CA LEU A 373 3.87 10.44 3.62
C LEU A 373 4.72 10.58 4.91
N PRO A 374 5.72 9.72 5.19
CA PRO A 374 6.59 9.87 6.37
C PRO A 374 7.37 11.20 6.40
N THR A 375 7.59 11.84 5.25
CA THR A 375 8.29 13.13 5.16
C THR A 375 7.57 14.25 5.88
N ARG A 376 6.26 14.12 6.15
CA ARG A 376 5.48 15.11 6.90
C ARG A 376 6.13 15.51 8.23
N THR A 377 6.70 14.56 8.97
CA THR A 377 7.37 14.83 10.26
C THR A 377 8.84 15.21 10.09
N ALA A 378 9.44 14.95 8.92
CA ALA A 378 10.83 15.28 8.64
C ALA A 378 11.01 16.74 8.18
N ILE A 379 10.02 17.35 7.54
CA ILE A 379 10.10 18.74 7.08
C ILE A 379 10.39 19.68 8.26
N GLY A 380 11.47 20.45 8.18
CA GLY A 380 11.94 21.35 9.23
C GLY A 380 12.68 20.66 10.39
N ALA A 381 12.70 19.33 10.44
CA ALA A 381 13.53 18.58 11.40
C ALA A 381 15.00 18.59 10.98
N ALA A 382 15.89 18.29 11.94
CA ALA A 382 17.31 18.16 11.68
C ALA A 382 17.65 16.78 11.12
N PRO A 383 18.38 16.69 9.99
CA PRO A 383 18.92 15.42 9.51
C PRO A 383 19.90 14.83 10.51
N VAL A 384 19.95 13.50 10.55
CA VAL A 384 20.94 12.73 11.28
C VAL A 384 21.97 12.13 10.31
N ALA A 385 23.05 11.55 10.85
CA ALA A 385 24.12 10.97 10.03
C ALA A 385 23.61 9.91 9.04
N SER A 386 22.63 9.10 9.44
CA SER A 386 22.09 8.01 8.61
C SER A 386 21.15 8.48 7.51
N ASP A 387 20.69 9.74 7.51
CA ASP A 387 19.73 10.21 6.52
C ASP A 387 20.05 11.55 5.86
N SER A 388 21.13 12.20 6.26
CA SER A 388 21.61 13.41 5.60
C SER A 388 22.13 13.16 4.18
N GLY A 389 22.51 11.93 3.84
CA GLY A 389 23.23 11.61 2.60
C GLY A 389 24.72 11.97 2.66
N LEU A 390 25.23 12.47 3.79
CA LEU A 390 26.64 12.81 4.01
C LEU A 390 27.35 11.86 4.98
N GLY A 391 26.62 10.97 5.65
CA GLY A 391 27.17 10.14 6.74
C GLY A 391 27.46 10.91 8.02
N ILE A 392 27.11 12.20 8.09
CA ILE A 392 27.25 13.07 9.26
C ILE A 392 26.00 13.91 9.46
N ALA A 393 25.73 14.36 10.69
CA ALA A 393 24.66 15.32 10.96
C ALA A 393 25.07 16.71 10.41
N PRO A 394 24.28 17.33 9.51
CA PRO A 394 24.56 18.65 8.98
C PRO A 394 24.61 19.72 10.08
N PRO A 395 25.58 20.66 10.04
CA PRO A 395 25.67 21.73 11.02
C PRO A 395 24.60 22.81 10.81
N ALA A 396 24.13 23.42 11.91
CA ALA A 396 23.31 24.63 11.83
C ALA A 396 24.09 25.78 11.17
N PRO A 397 23.42 26.67 10.40
CA PRO A 397 21.97 26.74 10.16
C PRO A 397 21.47 25.87 8.98
N LEU A 398 22.33 25.10 8.31
CA LEU A 398 21.99 24.28 7.15
C LEU A 398 21.57 22.86 7.53
N ASN A 399 20.61 22.75 8.44
CA ASN A 399 20.19 21.48 9.03
C ASN A 399 18.68 21.40 9.21
N LYS A 400 17.90 21.92 8.26
CA LYS A 400 16.44 21.85 8.28
C LYS A 400 15.95 21.22 6.99
N PHE A 401 15.52 19.96 7.07
CA PHE A 401 15.04 19.20 5.92
C PHE A 401 13.93 19.94 5.18
N GLY A 402 14.06 20.02 3.86
CA GLY A 402 13.11 20.72 3.00
C GLY A 402 13.19 22.25 3.06
N VAL A 403 14.00 22.85 3.96
CA VAL A 403 14.05 24.31 4.16
C VAL A 403 15.44 24.88 3.92
N THR A 404 16.43 24.50 4.74
CA THR A 404 17.85 24.90 4.57
C THR A 404 18.75 23.74 4.18
N TYR A 405 18.21 22.51 4.23
CA TYR A 405 18.86 21.29 3.79
C TYR A 405 17.90 20.52 2.88
N PRO A 406 18.31 20.10 1.67
CA PRO A 406 17.43 19.40 0.76
C PRO A 406 16.97 18.07 1.35
N LEU A 407 15.69 17.74 1.14
CA LEU A 407 15.21 16.37 1.31
C LEU A 407 16.02 15.44 0.40
N GLN A 408 16.52 14.35 0.96
CA GLN A 408 17.22 13.29 0.21
C GLN A 408 16.21 12.32 -0.42
N ASP A 409 16.67 11.48 -1.37
CA ASP A 409 15.88 10.44 -2.08
C ASP A 409 14.72 9.89 -1.28
N LYS A 410 14.98 9.31 -0.10
CA LYS A 410 13.99 8.63 0.75
C LYS A 410 12.71 9.41 1.06
N HIS A 411 12.70 10.72 0.80
CA HIS A 411 11.61 11.63 1.09
C HIS A 411 10.76 12.02 -0.13
N VAL A 412 11.23 11.80 -1.35
CA VAL A 412 10.61 12.33 -2.56
C VAL A 412 10.81 11.39 -3.74
N LEU A 413 9.82 11.29 -4.61
CA LEU A 413 9.99 10.74 -5.95
C LEU A 413 10.00 11.86 -6.98
N ILE A 414 11.00 11.87 -7.85
CA ILE A 414 11.12 12.79 -8.98
C ILE A 414 10.47 12.20 -10.26
N PRO A 415 10.19 13.01 -11.30
CA PRO A 415 9.48 12.54 -12.49
C PRO A 415 10.14 11.36 -13.23
N ALA A 416 11.48 11.25 -13.18
CA ALA A 416 12.20 10.14 -13.81
C ALA A 416 11.84 8.80 -13.13
N GLU A 417 11.89 8.77 -11.80
CA GLU A 417 11.58 7.59 -10.98
C GLU A 417 10.09 7.21 -11.09
N ILE A 418 9.20 8.20 -11.13
CA ILE A 418 7.77 8.01 -11.37
C ILE A 418 7.53 7.34 -12.74
N ALA A 419 8.30 7.73 -13.76
CA ALA A 419 8.21 7.14 -15.09
C ALA A 419 8.71 5.69 -15.11
N GLU A 420 9.78 5.36 -14.37
CA GLU A 420 10.28 3.99 -14.20
C GLU A 420 9.21 3.09 -13.55
N ILE A 421 8.61 3.53 -12.44
CA ILE A 421 7.50 2.85 -11.77
C ILE A 421 6.36 2.59 -12.75
N LYS A 422 5.92 3.64 -13.46
CA LYS A 422 4.79 3.53 -14.39
C LYS A 422 5.08 2.56 -15.53
N LYS A 423 6.27 2.62 -16.13
CA LYS A 423 6.70 1.75 -17.23
C LYS A 423 6.69 0.28 -16.81
N ALA A 424 7.24 -0.03 -15.64
CA ALA A 424 7.24 -1.39 -15.10
C ALA A 424 5.82 -1.89 -14.81
N THR A 425 5.00 -1.09 -14.12
CA THR A 425 3.59 -1.42 -13.84
C THR A 425 2.79 -1.69 -15.12
N ASP A 426 2.97 -0.87 -16.16
CA ASP A 426 2.30 -1.06 -17.44
C ASP A 426 2.71 -2.40 -18.08
N ALA A 427 4.00 -2.74 -18.07
CA ALA A 427 4.51 -4.00 -18.62
C ALA A 427 3.99 -5.24 -17.85
N TYR A 428 3.91 -5.16 -16.52
CA TYR A 428 3.34 -6.22 -15.70
C TYR A 428 1.85 -6.42 -16.01
N ASN A 429 1.09 -5.32 -16.12
CA ASN A 429 -0.35 -5.39 -16.41
C ASN A 429 -0.66 -6.00 -17.78
N VAL A 430 0.16 -5.73 -18.80
CA VAL A 430 0.05 -6.42 -20.10
C VAL A 430 0.19 -7.93 -19.94
N THR A 431 1.14 -8.39 -19.12
CA THR A 431 1.32 -9.83 -18.84
C THR A 431 0.11 -10.40 -18.11
N ILE A 432 -0.35 -9.75 -17.03
CA ILE A 432 -1.46 -10.25 -16.21
C ILE A 432 -2.71 -10.42 -17.07
N GLU A 433 -3.05 -9.43 -17.89
CA GLU A 433 -4.22 -9.46 -18.77
C GLU A 433 -4.12 -10.57 -19.82
N ALA A 434 -2.96 -10.69 -20.49
CA ALA A 434 -2.71 -11.72 -21.49
C ALA A 434 -2.85 -13.13 -20.90
N VAL A 435 -2.23 -13.37 -19.74
CA VAL A 435 -2.28 -14.67 -19.04
C VAL A 435 -3.69 -14.97 -18.52
N ALA A 436 -4.39 -13.97 -17.97
CA ALA A 436 -5.78 -14.14 -17.53
C ALA A 436 -6.69 -14.58 -18.68
N LYS A 437 -6.53 -13.98 -19.86
CA LYS A 437 -7.25 -14.34 -21.07
C LYS A 437 -6.90 -15.74 -21.54
N GLU A 438 -5.60 -16.06 -21.64
CA GLU A 438 -5.10 -17.38 -22.08
C GLU A 438 -5.63 -18.52 -21.20
N LYS A 439 -5.57 -18.35 -19.88
CA LYS A 439 -6.00 -19.36 -18.91
C LYS A 439 -7.51 -19.33 -18.63
N GLY A 440 -8.24 -18.39 -19.22
CA GLY A 440 -9.67 -18.25 -18.99
C GLY A 440 -10.02 -17.95 -17.52
N LEU A 441 -9.25 -17.07 -16.88
CA LEU A 441 -9.45 -16.65 -15.48
C LEU A 441 -10.39 -15.44 -15.40
N ALA A 442 -10.95 -15.20 -14.21
CA ALA A 442 -11.61 -13.93 -13.90
C ALA A 442 -10.54 -12.84 -13.75
N PHE A 443 -10.84 -11.63 -14.18
CA PHE A 443 -9.89 -10.52 -14.18
C PHE A 443 -10.47 -9.30 -13.47
N VAL A 444 -9.72 -8.74 -12.54
CA VAL A 444 -10.08 -7.55 -11.75
C VAL A 444 -9.21 -6.38 -12.18
N ASP A 445 -9.84 -5.25 -12.54
CA ASP A 445 -9.14 -4.00 -12.87
C ASP A 445 -9.04 -3.09 -11.63
N THR A 446 -8.01 -3.33 -10.81
CA THR A 446 -7.72 -2.51 -9.64
C THR A 446 -7.17 -1.13 -10.00
N ARG A 447 -6.57 -0.97 -11.19
CA ARG A 447 -6.08 0.32 -11.69
C ARG A 447 -7.23 1.31 -11.88
N ALA A 448 -8.33 0.88 -12.49
CA ALA A 448 -9.53 1.70 -12.63
C ALA A 448 -10.12 2.09 -11.26
N VAL A 449 -10.19 1.13 -10.34
CA VAL A 449 -10.72 1.36 -8.98
C VAL A 449 -9.88 2.37 -8.19
N LEU A 450 -8.55 2.25 -8.20
CA LEU A 450 -7.68 3.21 -7.50
C LEU A 450 -7.79 4.61 -8.14
N THR A 451 -7.84 4.68 -9.47
CA THR A 451 -8.02 5.95 -10.18
C THR A 451 -9.28 6.64 -9.69
N GLN A 452 -10.42 5.92 -9.64
CA GLN A 452 -11.68 6.48 -9.15
C GLN A 452 -11.61 6.89 -7.67
N LEU A 453 -10.98 6.09 -6.80
CA LEU A 453 -10.79 6.44 -5.40
C LEU A 453 -9.97 7.74 -5.23
N SER A 454 -8.97 7.94 -6.08
CA SER A 454 -8.11 9.15 -6.08
C SER A 454 -8.77 10.37 -6.73
N SER A 455 -9.75 10.19 -7.63
CA SER A 455 -10.32 11.25 -8.48
C SER A 455 -11.75 11.66 -8.12
N GLY A 456 -12.22 11.42 -6.89
CA GLY A 456 -13.55 11.82 -6.43
C GLY A 456 -14.28 10.77 -5.58
N GLY A 457 -13.78 9.54 -5.57
CA GLY A 457 -14.28 8.46 -4.73
C GLY A 457 -15.35 7.58 -5.38
N ILE A 458 -15.72 6.53 -4.66
CA ILE A 458 -16.73 5.54 -5.05
C ILE A 458 -17.87 5.60 -4.03
N ARG A 459 -19.10 5.78 -4.52
CA ARG A 459 -20.29 5.85 -3.67
C ARG A 459 -20.80 4.43 -3.36
N PHE A 460 -21.02 4.15 -2.08
CA PHE A 460 -21.65 2.93 -1.58
C PHE A 460 -22.77 3.30 -0.62
N GLY A 461 -24.02 3.02 -1.04
CA GLY A 461 -25.21 3.41 -0.29
C GLY A 461 -25.23 4.91 0.03
N ASN A 462 -25.08 5.23 1.31
CA ASN A 462 -25.15 6.59 1.86
C ASN A 462 -23.78 7.24 2.13
N PHE A 463 -22.65 6.59 1.80
CA PHE A 463 -21.32 7.17 1.97
C PHE A 463 -20.48 7.09 0.68
N THR A 464 -19.43 7.90 0.64
CA THR A 464 -18.43 7.88 -0.44
C THR A 464 -17.09 7.48 0.16
N MET A 465 -16.45 6.47 -0.43
CA MET A 465 -15.07 6.10 -0.12
C MET A 465 -14.11 6.79 -1.07
N SER A 466 -12.98 7.28 -0.57
CA SER A 466 -11.94 7.91 -1.37
C SER A 466 -10.54 7.52 -0.88
N ALA A 467 -9.51 7.93 -1.63
CA ALA A 467 -8.12 7.83 -1.23
C ALA A 467 -7.68 8.94 -0.25
N THR A 468 -8.61 9.73 0.31
CA THR A 468 -8.27 10.75 1.31
C THR A 468 -7.69 10.08 2.55
N TYR A 469 -6.47 10.46 2.94
CA TYR A 469 -5.77 9.88 4.08
C TYR A 469 -6.57 10.05 5.38
N VAL A 470 -6.58 9.00 6.22
CA VAL A 470 -7.32 8.90 7.50
C VAL A 470 -8.85 8.85 7.35
N THR A 471 -9.47 9.71 6.54
CA THR A 471 -10.93 9.91 6.53
C THR A 471 -11.66 9.37 5.31
N GLY A 472 -10.96 9.08 4.22
CA GLY A 472 -11.54 8.59 2.96
C GLY A 472 -12.04 7.15 3.02
N GLY A 473 -11.57 6.38 4.01
CA GLY A 473 -12.08 5.05 4.33
C GLY A 473 -11.60 3.91 3.43
N ALA A 474 -10.95 4.16 2.29
CA ALA A 474 -10.37 3.10 1.47
C ALA A 474 -9.03 2.58 2.01
N PHE A 475 -8.19 3.45 2.55
CA PHE A 475 -6.84 3.11 3.00
C PHE A 475 -6.67 3.24 4.50
N SER A 476 -5.78 2.41 5.05
CA SER A 476 -5.37 2.38 6.44
C SER A 476 -4.32 3.46 6.74
N LEU A 477 -3.85 3.50 7.99
CA LEU A 477 -2.99 4.58 8.48
C LEU A 477 -1.54 4.54 7.99
N ASP A 478 -1.14 3.54 7.21
CA ASP A 478 0.15 3.56 6.50
C ASP A 478 0.04 4.24 5.12
N GLY A 479 -1.16 4.56 4.65
CA GLY A 479 -1.40 5.21 3.36
C GLY A 479 -1.12 4.31 2.14
N ILE A 480 -0.86 3.01 2.34
CA ILE A 480 -0.57 2.03 1.29
C ILE A 480 -1.64 0.93 1.28
N HIS A 481 -1.86 0.31 2.43
CA HIS A 481 -2.71 -0.86 2.55
C HIS A 481 -4.17 -0.48 2.75
N PRO A 482 -5.12 -1.30 2.28
CA PRO A 482 -6.54 -1.07 2.49
C PRO A 482 -6.90 -1.02 3.98
N SER A 483 -7.89 -0.20 4.32
CA SER A 483 -8.58 -0.34 5.61
C SER A 483 -9.43 -1.62 5.64
N ALA A 484 -10.03 -1.98 6.78
CA ALA A 484 -10.99 -3.08 6.82
C ALA A 484 -12.14 -2.89 5.79
N ARG A 485 -12.60 -1.65 5.62
CA ARG A 485 -13.60 -1.30 4.59
C ARG A 485 -13.02 -1.38 3.18
N GLY A 486 -11.78 -0.96 2.98
CA GLY A 486 -11.05 -1.12 1.72
C GLY A 486 -10.92 -2.59 1.31
N TYR A 487 -10.65 -3.49 2.26
CA TYR A 487 -10.64 -4.93 1.99
C TYR A 487 -12.02 -5.48 1.61
N GLY A 488 -13.10 -4.98 2.23
CA GLY A 488 -14.46 -5.27 1.78
C GLY A 488 -14.71 -4.83 0.34
N LEU A 489 -14.22 -3.65 -0.05
CA LEU A 489 -14.31 -3.17 -1.44
C LEU A 489 -13.55 -4.10 -2.40
N ILE A 490 -12.32 -4.49 -2.04
CA ILE A 490 -11.53 -5.44 -2.84
C ILE A 490 -12.28 -6.77 -2.98
N ALA A 491 -12.89 -7.29 -1.92
CA ALA A 491 -13.69 -8.50 -2.00
C ALA A 491 -14.88 -8.36 -2.97
N ASN A 492 -15.61 -7.23 -2.92
CA ASN A 492 -16.75 -6.99 -3.81
C ASN A 492 -16.33 -6.91 -5.30
N ILE A 493 -15.24 -6.22 -5.63
CA ILE A 493 -14.77 -6.16 -7.04
C ILE A 493 -14.22 -7.50 -7.54
N PHE A 494 -13.67 -8.34 -6.65
CA PHE A 494 -13.32 -9.72 -6.98
C PHE A 494 -14.57 -10.57 -7.22
N ILE A 495 -15.59 -10.42 -6.39
CA ILE A 495 -16.89 -11.08 -6.55
C ILE A 495 -17.53 -10.71 -7.89
N ASP A 496 -17.49 -9.44 -8.29
CA ASP A 496 -17.98 -8.99 -9.59
C ASP A 496 -17.28 -9.71 -10.74
N ALA A 497 -15.95 -9.75 -10.73
CA ALA A 497 -15.18 -10.44 -11.77
C ALA A 497 -15.48 -11.95 -11.81
N ILE A 498 -15.64 -12.59 -10.65
CA ILE A 498 -15.98 -14.01 -10.54
C ILE A 498 -17.38 -14.28 -11.09
N ASN A 499 -18.38 -13.49 -10.69
CA ASN A 499 -19.77 -13.59 -11.17
C ASN A 499 -19.83 -13.42 -12.69
N VAL A 500 -19.17 -12.39 -13.24
CA VAL A 500 -19.09 -12.15 -14.68
C VAL A 500 -18.42 -13.33 -15.41
N LYS A 501 -17.32 -13.85 -14.89
CA LYS A 501 -16.54 -14.88 -15.58
C LYS A 501 -17.20 -16.25 -15.54
N TYR A 502 -17.77 -16.63 -14.41
CA TYR A 502 -18.19 -18.00 -14.14
C TYR A 502 -19.70 -18.18 -14.09
N GLY A 503 -20.49 -17.10 -14.17
CA GLY A 503 -21.94 -17.13 -14.04
C GLY A 503 -22.40 -17.48 -12.62
N SER A 504 -21.57 -17.18 -11.60
CA SER A 504 -21.96 -17.31 -10.21
C SER A 504 -22.86 -16.14 -9.78
N THR A 505 -23.54 -16.30 -8.66
CA THR A 505 -24.43 -15.30 -8.05
C THR A 505 -23.98 -14.97 -6.62
N LEU A 506 -22.67 -14.90 -6.41
CA LEU A 506 -22.08 -14.55 -5.12
C LEU A 506 -22.55 -13.16 -4.70
N ARG A 507 -22.90 -13.03 -3.42
CA ARG A 507 -23.38 -11.77 -2.84
C ARG A 507 -22.19 -10.89 -2.48
N HIS A 508 -22.37 -9.57 -2.56
CA HIS A 508 -21.46 -8.60 -1.99
C HIS A 508 -21.58 -8.57 -0.47
N VAL A 509 -20.53 -8.11 0.19
CA VAL A 509 -20.61 -7.69 1.59
C VAL A 509 -21.00 -6.22 1.70
N ASP A 510 -21.70 -5.88 2.78
CA ASP A 510 -22.00 -4.49 3.11
C ASP A 510 -20.75 -3.78 3.66
N LEU A 511 -20.22 -2.84 2.89
CA LEU A 511 -19.05 -2.05 3.26
C LEU A 511 -19.28 -1.18 4.52
N GLY A 512 -20.54 -0.83 4.83
CA GLY A 512 -20.89 -0.10 6.04
C GLY A 512 -20.60 -0.87 7.33
N SER A 513 -20.57 -2.20 7.25
CA SER A 513 -20.29 -3.11 8.37
C SER A 513 -18.80 -3.17 8.75
N TYR A 514 -17.91 -2.60 7.93
CA TYR A 514 -16.48 -2.59 8.17
C TYR A 514 -16.01 -1.21 8.65
N PRO A 515 -15.16 -1.13 9.69
CA PRO A 515 -14.60 0.13 10.15
C PRO A 515 -13.58 0.69 9.15
N ILE A 516 -13.38 2.01 9.15
CA ILE A 516 -12.30 2.64 8.36
C ILE A 516 -10.96 2.64 9.09
N GLN A 517 -11.00 2.45 10.41
CA GLN A 517 -9.83 2.46 11.30
C GLN A 517 -10.08 1.49 12.44
N TYR A 518 -9.03 0.80 12.86
CA TYR A 518 -9.08 0.02 14.09
C TYR A 518 -8.76 0.90 15.31
N PRO A 519 -9.48 0.72 16.44
CA PRO A 519 -9.18 1.43 17.68
C PRO A 519 -7.83 1.02 18.28
N ALA A 520 -7.36 1.75 19.28
CA ALA A 520 -6.14 1.40 20.03
C ALA A 520 -6.22 -0.02 20.61
N THR A 521 -7.36 -0.38 21.20
CA THR A 521 -7.62 -1.71 21.77
C THR A 521 -8.68 -2.44 20.95
N ILE A 522 -8.35 -3.63 20.47
CA ILE A 522 -9.27 -4.55 19.79
C ILE A 522 -9.51 -5.71 20.74
N GLN A 523 -10.78 -5.99 21.06
CA GLN A 523 -11.19 -7.11 21.90
C GLN A 523 -11.02 -8.45 21.17
#